data_AF-A0A832X7Y0-F1
#
_entry.id   AF-A0A832X7Y0-F1
#
_cell.length_a   1.000
_cell.length_b   1.000
_cell.length_c   1.000
_cell.angle_alpha   90.00
_cell.angle_beta   90.00
_cell.angle_gamma   90.00
#
_symmetry.space_group_name_H-M   'P 1'
#
loop_
_entity.id
_entity.type
_entity.pdbx_description
1 polymer ?
#
loop_
_entity_poly.entity_id
_entity_poly.type
_entity_poly.pdbx_seq_one_letter_code
_entity_poly.pdbx_strand_id
1 'polypeptide(L)'
;MKGINLSSPSVAYRHLEKLEAAGLLKKNNYGEYVPIAKAHVKGYVWIGRYIVPKLIVYSTVFLGILLVELLVLAVHYAVEDFSFMVFFVLLTLITGSAMLLFAVEGFLQRRRNKQA
;
A
#
# COMPACT_ATOMS: atom_id res chain seq x y z
N MET A 1 29.99 15.32 10.13
CA MET A 1 29.64 14.44 11.27
C MET A 1 28.97 15.17 12.46
N LYS A 2 28.93 16.52 12.52
CA LYS A 2 28.30 17.28 13.64
C LYS A 2 26.81 17.64 13.46
N GLY A 3 26.16 17.23 12.36
CA GLY A 3 24.80 17.66 12.02
C GLY A 3 23.67 16.88 12.71
N ILE A 4 23.99 15.78 13.39
CA ILE A 4 23.04 14.91 14.10
C ILE A 4 23.60 14.68 15.51
N ASN A 5 22.79 14.96 16.52
CA ASN A 5 23.13 14.95 17.96
C ASN A 5 23.30 13.51 18.49
N LEU A 6 24.17 12.73 17.84
CA LEU A 6 24.45 11.34 18.20
C LEU A 6 25.61 11.30 19.20
N SER A 7 25.43 10.49 20.24
CA SER A 7 26.34 10.39 21.39
C SER A 7 27.75 9.88 21.04
N SER A 8 27.92 9.17 19.91
CA SER A 8 29.21 8.67 19.46
C SER A 8 29.22 8.32 17.95
N PRO A 9 30.37 8.44 17.26
CA PRO A 9 30.54 7.97 15.87
C PRO A 9 30.17 6.50 15.67
N SER A 10 30.43 5.63 16.65
CA SER A 10 30.09 4.20 16.59
C SER A 10 28.57 3.97 16.61
N VAL A 11 27.83 4.82 17.33
CA VAL A 11 26.36 4.77 17.36
C VAL A 11 25.79 5.20 16.01
N ALA A 12 26.35 6.24 15.40
CA ALA A 12 25.98 6.67 14.07
C ALA A 12 26.19 5.57 13.01
N TYR A 13 27.32 4.86 13.07
CA TYR A 13 27.60 3.75 12.16
C TYR A 13 26.58 2.63 12.31
N ARG A 14 26.21 2.28 13.55
CA ARG A 14 25.19 1.25 13.82
C ARG A 14 23.80 1.63 13.31
N HIS A 15 23.44 2.91 13.34
CA HIS A 15 22.18 3.38 12.74
C HIS A 15 22.22 3.33 11.21
N LEU A 16 23.34 3.68 10.58
CA LEU A 16 23.53 3.57 9.14
C LEU A 16 23.45 2.11 8.66
N GLU A 17 24.06 1.19 9.40
CA GLU A 17 24.00 -0.26 9.12
C GLU A 17 22.57 -0.81 9.23
N LYS A 18 21.78 -0.35 10.22
CA LYS A 18 20.35 -0.69 10.30
C LYS A 18 19.54 -0.16 9.11
N LEU A 19 19.85 1.04 8.62
CA LEU A 19 19.18 1.65 7.47
C LEU A 19 19.57 0.96 6.14
N GLU A 20 20.82 0.51 6.03
CA GLU A 20 21.30 -0.35 4.93
C GLU A 20 20.60 -1.72 4.94
N ALA A 21 20.53 -2.37 6.10
CA ALA A 21 19.79 -3.63 6.26
C ALA A 21 18.29 -3.49 5.97
N ALA A 22 17.70 -2.31 6.22
CA ALA A 22 16.32 -1.98 5.87
C ALA A 22 16.12 -1.65 4.37
N GLY A 23 17.19 -1.66 3.56
CA GLY A 23 17.14 -1.36 2.13
C GLY A 23 16.85 0.11 1.82
N LEU A 24 17.10 1.02 2.77
CA LEU A 24 16.94 2.47 2.62
C LEU A 24 18.22 3.15 2.11
N LEU A 25 19.38 2.56 2.41
CA LEU A 25 20.70 3.05 2.02
C LEU A 25 21.50 1.95 1.30
N LYS A 26 22.47 2.35 0.49
CA LYS A 26 23.47 1.47 -0.12
C LYS A 26 24.85 2.12 -0.02
N LYS A 27 25.92 1.34 0.14
CA LYS A 27 27.28 1.86 -0.05
C LYS A 27 27.61 2.08 -1.52
N ASN A 28 28.19 3.23 -1.84
CA ASN A 28 28.81 3.49 -3.14
C ASN A 28 30.20 2.83 -3.23
N ASN A 29 30.85 2.93 -4.40
CA ASN A 29 32.19 2.37 -4.63
C ASN A 29 33.29 3.02 -3.76
N TYR A 30 33.00 4.17 -3.16
CA TYR A 30 33.89 4.92 -2.27
C TYR A 30 33.63 4.61 -0.78
N GLY A 31 32.72 3.68 -0.47
CA GLY A 31 32.37 3.29 0.90
C GLY A 31 31.43 4.26 1.62
N GLU A 32 30.90 5.27 0.91
CA GLU A 32 29.95 6.24 1.44
C GLU A 32 28.51 5.72 1.34
N TYR A 33 27.69 6.01 2.34
CA TYR A 33 26.27 5.65 2.36
C TYR A 33 25.45 6.62 1.51
N VAL A 34 24.82 6.12 0.45
CA VAL A 34 23.89 6.88 -0.42
C VAL A 34 22.45 6.37 -0.29
N PRO A 35 21.44 7.26 -0.28
CA PRO A 35 20.04 6.87 -0.20
C PRO A 35 19.54 6.19 -1.47
N ILE A 36 18.72 5.15 -1.31
CA ILE A 36 18.09 4.45 -2.42
C ILE A 36 16.83 5.20 -2.83
N ALA A 37 16.78 5.69 -4.07
CA ALA A 37 15.68 6.53 -4.58
C ALA A 37 14.28 5.88 -4.52
N LYS A 38 14.20 4.55 -4.58
CA LYS A 38 12.96 3.77 -4.47
C LYS A 38 13.11 2.65 -3.43
N ALA A 39 13.51 3.02 -2.22
CA ALA A 39 13.62 2.05 -1.15
C ALA A 39 12.29 1.33 -0.91
N HIS A 40 12.31 0.01 -0.81
CA HIS A 40 11.11 -0.81 -0.65
C HIS A 40 10.65 -0.77 0.81
N VAL A 41 9.73 0.13 1.12
CA VAL A 41 9.17 0.27 2.47
C VAL A 41 8.10 -0.80 2.67
N LYS A 42 8.32 -1.72 3.62
CA LYS A 42 7.39 -2.81 3.92
C LYS A 42 5.98 -2.26 4.20
N GLY A 43 4.99 -2.74 3.45
CA GLY A 43 3.59 -2.30 3.57
C GLY A 43 3.20 -1.12 2.68
N TYR A 44 4.14 -0.56 1.92
CA TYR A 44 3.90 0.54 1.00
C TYR A 44 4.36 0.17 -0.42
N VAL A 45 3.73 0.79 -1.40
CA VAL A 45 4.06 0.64 -2.81
C VAL A 45 4.30 2.03 -3.39
N TRP A 46 5.33 2.14 -4.23
CA TRP A 46 5.61 3.34 -4.99
C TRP A 46 4.66 3.40 -6.19
N ILE A 47 3.78 4.40 -6.21
CA ILE A 47 2.94 4.73 -7.36
C ILE A 47 3.44 6.05 -7.94
N GLY A 48 4.24 5.95 -9.01
CA GLY A 48 4.92 7.10 -9.61
C GLY A 48 5.87 7.78 -8.61
N ARG A 49 5.53 9.01 -8.20
CA ARG A 49 6.28 9.80 -7.21
C ARG A 49 5.73 9.67 -5.77
N TYR A 50 4.57 9.03 -5.59
CA TYR A 50 3.91 8.92 -4.28
C TYR A 50 4.10 7.54 -3.65
N ILE A 51 4.27 7.51 -2.32
CA ILE A 51 4.27 6.28 -1.52
C ILE A 51 2.87 6.07 -0.96
N VAL A 52 2.23 4.96 -1.34
CA VAL A 52 0.85 4.65 -0.95
C VAL A 52 0.82 3.34 -0.16
N PRO A 53 0.05 3.25 0.94
CA PRO A 53 -0.16 1.98 1.64
C PRO A 53 -0.67 0.91 0.67
N LYS A 54 -0.04 -0.26 0.70
CA LYS A 54 -0.34 -1.38 -0.22
C LYS A 54 -1.83 -1.74 -0.24
N LEU A 55 -2.49 -1.62 0.91
CA LEU A 55 -3.91 -1.95 1.08
C LEU A 55 -4.85 -0.96 0.37
N ILE A 56 -4.48 0.33 0.30
CA ILE A 56 -5.25 1.32 -0.46
C ILE A 56 -5.21 0.98 -1.95
N VAL A 57 -4.07 0.53 -2.45
CA VAL A 57 -3.93 0.09 -3.85
C VAL A 57 -4.88 -1.06 -4.16
N TYR A 58 -4.98 -2.05 -3.27
CA TYR A 58 -5.92 -3.16 -3.42
C TYR A 58 -7.37 -2.69 -3.37
N SER A 59 -7.72 -1.78 -2.46
CA SER A 59 -9.07 -1.20 -2.41
C SER A 59 -9.45 -0.53 -3.74
N THR A 60 -8.53 0.20 -4.39
CA THR A 60 -8.79 0.82 -5.69
C THR A 60 -9.06 -0.21 -6.79
N VAL A 61 -8.35 -1.35 -6.78
CA VAL A 61 -8.60 -2.44 -7.74
C VAL A 61 -10.00 -3.02 -7.54
N PHE A 62 -10.36 -3.34 -6.28
CA PHE A 62 -11.70 -3.85 -5.97
C PHE A 62 -12.81 -2.82 -6.26
N LEU A 63 -12.54 -1.53 -6.08
CA LEU A 63 -13.47 -0.46 -6.48
C LEU A 63 -13.70 -0.47 -8.00
N GLY A 64 -12.65 -0.66 -8.80
CA GLY A 64 -12.78 -0.79 -10.26
C GLY A 64 -13.64 -1.99 -10.65
N ILE A 65 -13.42 -3.14 -10.02
CA ILE A 65 -14.23 -4.35 -10.24
C ILE A 65 -15.69 -4.08 -9.86
N LEU A 66 -15.93 -3.47 -8.69
CA LEU A 66 -17.27 -3.15 -8.22
C LEU A 66 -18.02 -2.18 -9.15
N LEU A 67 -17.32 -1.19 -9.71
CA LEU A 67 -17.92 -0.29 -10.72
C LEU A 67 -18.34 -1.04 -11.97
N VAL A 68 -17.49 -1.94 -12.47
CA VAL A 68 -17.83 -2.79 -13.63
C VAL A 68 -19.00 -3.70 -13.31
N GLU A 69 -19.00 -4.35 -12.14
CA GLU A 69 -20.12 -5.18 -11.67
C GLU A 69 -21.43 -4.39 -11.63
N LEU A 70 -21.43 -3.18 -11.06
CA LEU A 70 -22.61 -2.32 -11.00
C LEU A 70 -23.11 -1.89 -12.39
N LEU A 71 -22.20 -1.62 -13.33
CA LEU A 71 -22.57 -1.32 -14.72
C LEU A 71 -23.21 -2.53 -15.40
N VAL A 72 -22.63 -3.72 -15.23
CA VAL A 72 -23.19 -4.97 -15.77
C VAL A 72 -24.57 -5.23 -15.18
N LEU A 73 -24.72 -5.09 -13.85
CA LEU A 73 -26.00 -5.22 -13.17
C LEU A 73 -27.04 -4.25 -13.72
N ALA A 74 -26.68 -2.97 -13.92
CA ALA A 74 -27.60 -1.95 -14.43
C ALA A 74 -28.08 -2.25 -15.85
N VAL A 75 -27.20 -2.76 -16.73
CA VAL A 75 -27.56 -3.13 -18.10
C VAL A 75 -28.46 -4.35 -18.15
N HIS A 76 -28.19 -5.35 -17.30
CA HIS A 76 -28.85 -6.66 -17.36
C HIS A 76 -30.06 -6.79 -16.41
N TYR A 77 -30.35 -5.77 -15.60
CA TYR A 77 -31.41 -5.80 -14.58
C TYR A 77 -32.80 -6.18 -15.12
N ALA A 78 -33.12 -5.81 -16.35
CA ALA A 78 -34.45 -5.99 -16.92
C ALA A 78 -34.63 -7.27 -17.76
N VAL A 79 -33.54 -8.00 -18.04
CA VAL A 79 -33.53 -9.07 -19.06
C VAL A 79 -33.18 -10.45 -18.48
N GLU A 80 -32.56 -10.50 -17.30
CA GLU A 80 -31.98 -11.73 -16.75
C GLU A 80 -32.89 -12.50 -15.79
N ASP A 81 -32.58 -13.79 -15.64
CA ASP A 81 -33.28 -14.71 -14.75
C ASP A 81 -33.00 -14.46 -13.25
N PHE A 82 -33.92 -14.93 -12.41
CA PHE A 82 -33.79 -14.85 -10.95
C PHE A 82 -32.49 -15.48 -10.42
N SER A 83 -32.06 -16.59 -11.02
CA SER A 83 -30.81 -17.27 -10.64
C SER A 83 -29.60 -16.36 -10.86
N PHE A 84 -29.51 -15.71 -12.03
CA PHE A 84 -28.45 -14.77 -12.35
C PHE A 84 -28.41 -13.62 -11.33
N MET A 85 -29.57 -13.04 -11.01
CA MET A 85 -29.67 -11.93 -10.06
C MET A 85 -29.13 -12.30 -8.67
N VAL A 86 -29.46 -13.48 -8.15
CA VAL A 86 -28.99 -13.93 -6.83
C VAL A 86 -27.47 -14.14 -6.82
N PHE A 87 -26.91 -14.84 -7.81
CA PHE A 87 -25.47 -15.07 -7.87
C PHE A 87 -24.69 -13.76 -8.04
N PHE A 88 -25.21 -12.86 -8.88
CA PHE A 88 -24.55 -11.59 -9.15
C PHE A 88 -24.57 -10.67 -7.92
N VAL A 89 -25.70 -10.59 -7.21
CA VAL A 89 -25.78 -9.83 -5.96
C VAL A 89 -24.82 -10.37 -4.90
N LEU A 90 -24.70 -11.69 -4.76
CA LEU A 90 -23.74 -12.31 -3.85
C LEU A 90 -22.29 -11.96 -4.22
N LEU A 91 -21.95 -12.00 -5.51
CA LEU A 91 -20.64 -11.59 -6.01
C LEU A 91 -20.35 -10.13 -5.65
N THR A 92 -21.29 -9.22 -5.95
CA THR A 92 -21.13 -7.79 -5.65
C THR A 92 -21.01 -7.52 -4.14
N LEU A 93 -21.71 -8.27 -3.29
CA LEU A 93 -21.55 -8.17 -1.84
C LEU A 93 -20.16 -8.61 -1.36
N ILE A 94 -19.62 -9.70 -1.91
CA ILE A 94 -18.27 -10.19 -1.57
C ILE A 94 -17.23 -9.17 -2.04
N THR A 95 -17.34 -8.70 -3.29
CA THR A 95 -16.45 -7.67 -3.87
C THR A 95 -16.49 -6.38 -3.05
N GLY A 96 -17.69 -5.91 -2.67
CA GLY A 96 -17.88 -4.73 -1.83
C GLY A 96 -17.31 -4.89 -0.42
N SER A 97 -17.50 -6.06 0.19
CA SER A 97 -16.93 -6.38 1.50
C SER A 97 -15.40 -6.38 1.48
N ALA A 98 -14.80 -6.99 0.45
CA ALA A 98 -13.35 -6.97 0.25
C ALA A 98 -12.82 -5.54 0.05
N MET A 99 -13.50 -4.75 -0.80
CA MET A 99 -13.15 -3.35 -1.05
C MET A 99 -13.13 -2.52 0.24
N LEU A 100 -14.16 -2.68 1.09
CA LEU A 100 -14.27 -2.01 2.38
C LEU A 100 -13.20 -2.45 3.37
N LEU A 101 -12.93 -3.76 3.48
CA LEU A 101 -11.89 -4.29 4.36
C LEU A 101 -10.53 -3.68 4.01
N PHE A 102 -10.16 -3.71 2.72
CA PHE A 102 -8.89 -3.14 2.26
C PHE A 102 -8.83 -1.62 2.41
N ALA A 103 -9.97 -0.91 2.22
CA ALA A 103 -10.04 0.52 2.45
C ALA A 103 -9.78 0.84 3.93
N VAL A 104 -10.54 0.23 4.83
CA VAL A 104 -10.45 0.47 6.28
C VAL A 104 -9.07 0.14 6.79
N GLU A 105 -8.53 -1.04 6.48
CA GLU A 105 -7.19 -1.43 6.93
C GLU A 105 -6.11 -0.50 6.33
N GLY A 106 -6.27 -0.06 5.07
CA GLY A 106 -5.39 0.93 4.45
C GLY A 106 -5.42 2.30 5.14
N PHE A 107 -6.60 2.76 5.56
CA PHE A 107 -6.74 4.00 6.34
C PHE A 107 -6.17 3.85 7.76
N LEU A 108 -6.38 2.71 8.42
CA LEU A 108 -5.83 2.41 9.74
C LEU A 108 -4.30 2.33 9.71
N GLN A 109 -3.72 1.68 8.70
CA GLN A 109 -2.28 1.61 8.50
C GLN A 109 -1.66 3.01 8.37
N ARG A 110 -2.34 3.92 7.65
CA ARG A 110 -1.90 5.32 7.52
C ARG A 110 -2.00 6.09 8.84
N ARG A 111 -2.97 5.76 9.71
CA ARG A 111 -3.11 6.38 11.04
C ARG A 111 -2.04 5.89 12.02
N ARG A 112 -1.77 4.57 12.09
CA ARG A 112 -0.73 4.00 12.97
C ARG A 112 0.66 4.57 12.68
N ASN A 113 1.00 4.77 11.40
CA ASN A 113 2.30 5.32 11.01
C ASN A 113 2.45 6.83 11.23
N LYS A 114 1.37 7.58 11.53
CA LYS A 114 1.47 9.00 11.90
C LYS A 114 1.78 9.21 13.40
N GLN A 115 1.69 8.14 14.21
CA GLN A 115 1.88 8.18 15.67
C GLN A 115 3.20 7.54 16.12
N ALA A 116 4.02 7.06 15.19
CA ALA A 116 5.36 6.50 15.42
C ALA A 116 6.42 7.37 14.75
#